data_AF-A0AAF0FCX2-F1
#
_entry.id   AF-A0AAF0FCX2-F1
#
_cell.length_a   1.000
_cell.length_b   1.000
_cell.length_c   1.000
_cell.angle_alpha   90.00
_cell.angle_beta   90.00
_cell.angle_gamma   90.00
#
_symmetry.space_group_name_H-M   'P 1'
#
loop_
_entity.id
_entity.type
_entity.pdbx_description
1 polymer ?
#
loop_
_entity_poly.entity_id
_entity_poly.type
_entity_poly.pdbx_seq_one_letter_code
_entity_poly.pdbx_strand_id
1 'polypeptide(L)' 'MMMKPSSGSGKWIQGGFQAKMDRKEAAQILGLRESSVTRNRIKEAHRRMMIANHPDRGGSPYLASKINEAKDLLDRNTSR' A
#
# COMPACT_ATOMS: atom_id res chain seq x y z
N MET A 1 12.69 7.24 29.73
CA MET A 1 11.84 6.33 28.92
C MET A 1 12.21 6.52 27.45
N MET A 2 13.14 5.73 26.92
CA MET A 2 13.58 5.84 25.51
C MET A 2 12.63 5.04 24.62
N MET A 3 11.89 5.73 23.74
CA MET A 3 11.07 5.11 22.71
C MET A 3 12.01 4.44 21.68
N LYS A 4 11.90 3.12 21.55
CA LYS A 4 12.66 2.36 20.54
C LYS A 4 12.24 2.80 19.13
N PRO A 5 13.18 3.09 18.21
CA PRO A 5 12.83 3.33 16.82
C PRO A 5 12.24 2.04 16.22
N SER A 6 11.06 2.18 15.61
CA SER A 6 10.45 1.13 14.80
C SER A 6 11.43 0.73 13.70
N SER A 7 11.79 -0.55 13.66
CA SER A 7 12.61 -1.18 12.64
C SER A 7 11.86 -1.22 11.29
N GLY A 8 11.72 -0.07 10.64
CA GLY A 8 11.49 0.03 9.21
C GLY A 8 12.81 0.40 8.57
N SER A 9 13.58 -0.58 8.10
CA SER A 9 14.81 -0.37 7.37
C SER A 9 14.54 0.59 6.20
N GLY A 10 14.97 1.85 6.36
CA GLY A 10 14.80 2.95 5.42
C GLY A 10 15.64 2.80 4.15
N LYS A 11 15.50 1.66 3.47
CA LYS A 11 15.95 1.50 2.09
C LYS A 11 14.80 1.92 1.20
N TRP A 12 14.88 3.12 0.65
CA TRP A 12 14.04 3.55 -0.46
C TRP A 12 14.14 2.50 -1.57
N ILE A 13 13.00 2.05 -2.09
CA ILE A 13 12.98 1.17 -3.23
C ILE A 13 13.49 1.98 -4.42
N GLN A 14 14.58 1.54 -5.03
CA GLN A 14 15.12 2.19 -6.22
C GLN A 14 14.26 1.84 -7.44
N GLY A 15 13.91 2.86 -8.23
CA GLY A 15 13.09 2.72 -9.43
C GLY A 15 11.67 3.28 -9.27
N GLY A 16 10.85 3.08 -10.30
CA GLY A 16 9.43 3.43 -10.29
C GLY A 16 8.54 2.24 -9.92
N PHE A 17 7.24 2.42 -10.13
CA PHE A 17 6.31 1.30 -10.02
C PHE A 17 6.56 0.24 -11.10
N GLN A 18 6.18 -1.00 -10.80
CA GLN A 18 6.18 -2.07 -11.78
C GLN A 18 5.20 -1.75 -12.91
N ALA A 19 5.56 -2.19 -14.12
CA ALA A 19 4.71 -2.04 -15.31
C ALA A 19 3.37 -2.77 -15.17
N LYS A 20 3.35 -3.86 -14.39
CA LYS A 20 2.15 -4.61 -14.01
C LYS A 20 2.16 -4.80 -12.50
N MET A 21 1.07 -4.42 -11.82
CA MET A 21 0.95 -4.62 -10.38
C MET A 21 1.06 -6.11 -10.04
N ASP A 22 1.89 -6.40 -9.04
CA ASP A 22 2.03 -7.72 -8.45
C ASP A 22 1.64 -7.70 -6.96
N ARG A 23 1.61 -8.87 -6.33
CA ARG A 23 1.20 -9.01 -4.93
C ARG A 23 2.14 -8.29 -3.95
N LYS A 24 3.44 -8.27 -4.27
CA LYS A 24 4.49 -7.72 -3.41
C LYS A 24 4.44 -6.20 -3.42
N GLU A 25 4.40 -5.59 -4.61
CA GLU A 25 4.22 -4.16 -4.80
C GLU A 25 2.89 -3.70 -4.18
N ALA A 26 1.80 -4.43 -4.39
CA ALA A 26 0.51 -4.08 -3.81
C ALA A 26 0.54 -4.06 -2.26
N ALA A 27 1.18 -5.05 -1.64
CA ALA A 27 1.36 -5.08 -0.20
C ALA A 27 2.23 -3.91 0.28
N GLN A 28 3.31 -3.59 -0.44
CA GLN A 28 4.19 -2.47 -0.13
C GLN A 28 3.48 -1.11 -0.24
N ILE A 29 2.69 -0.89 -1.29
CA ILE A 29 1.90 0.33 -1.49
C ILE A 29 0.90 0.55 -0.34
N LEU A 30 0.25 -0.51 0.13
CA LEU A 30 -0.67 -0.43 1.28
C LEU A 30 0.06 -0.41 2.64
N GLY A 31 1.38 -0.56 2.66
CA GLY A 31 2.18 -0.63 3.89
C GLY A 31 1.88 -1.89 4.71
N LEU A 32 1.54 -2.98 4.03
CA LEU A 32 1.28 -4.30 4.62
C LEU A 32 2.47 -5.24 4.38
N ARG A 33 2.67 -6.18 5.31
CA ARG A 33 3.55 -7.34 5.06
C ARG A 33 2.74 -8.42 4.35
N GLU A 34 3.31 -9.08 3.35
CA GLU A 34 2.66 -10.15 2.58
C GLU A 34 2.07 -11.25 3.46
N SER A 35 2.78 -11.64 4.53
CA SER A 35 2.34 -12.64 5.50
C SER A 35 1.12 -12.23 6.34
N SER A 36 0.75 -10.96 6.30
CA SER A 36 -0.27 -10.36 7.17
C SER A 36 -1.44 -9.75 6.40
N VAL A 37 -1.53 -10.03 5.09
CA VAL A 37 -2.60 -9.54 4.22
C VAL A 37 -3.89 -10.30 4.54
N THR A 38 -4.91 -9.57 4.98
CA THR A 38 -6.27 -10.06 5.18
C THR A 38 -7.26 -9.02 4.64
N ARG A 39 -8.49 -9.43 4.30
CA ARG A 39 -9.51 -8.53 3.75
C ARG A 39 -9.73 -7.28 4.61
N ASN A 40 -9.80 -7.44 5.93
CA ASN A 40 -9.97 -6.32 6.86
C ASN A 40 -8.77 -5.37 6.83
N ARG A 41 -7.54 -5.91 6.77
CA ARG A 41 -6.32 -5.10 6.69
C ARG A 41 -6.17 -4.37 5.36
N ILE A 42 -6.56 -5.01 4.25
CA ILE A 42 -6.59 -4.37 2.93
C ILE A 42 -7.51 -3.15 2.96
N LYS A 43 -8.74 -3.31 3.45
CA LYS A 43 -9.73 -2.22 3.53
C LYS A 43 -9.25 -1.05 4.39
N GLU A 44 -8.69 -1.33 5.57
CA GLU A 44 -8.21 -0.29 6.47
C GLU A 44 -6.98 0.44 5.90
N ALA A 45 -6.03 -0.32 5.36
CA ALA A 45 -4.83 0.25 4.75
C ALA A 45 -5.17 1.10 3.52
N HIS A 46 -6.07 0.62 2.66
CA HIS A 46 -6.56 1.36 1.50
C HIS A 46 -7.21 2.68 1.90
N ARG A 47 -8.13 2.66 2.87
CA ARG A 47 -8.77 3.87 3.39
C ARG A 47 -7.75 4.88 3.89
N ARG A 48 -6.79 4.44 4.72
CA ARG A 48 -5.73 5.31 5.25
C ARG A 48 -4.87 5.92 4.14
N MET A 49 -4.45 5.10 3.17
CA MET A 49 -3.60 5.56 2.06
C MET A 49 -4.36 6.53 1.13
N MET A 50 -5.63 6.26 0.84
CA MET A 50 -6.46 7.12 0.00
C MET A 50 -6.74 8.47 0.65
N ILE A 51 -7.03 8.53 1.94
CA ILE A 51 -7.24 9.81 2.65
C ILE A 51 -5.98 10.68 2.55
N ALA A 52 -4.80 10.08 2.65
CA ALA A 52 -3.52 10.79 2.58
C ALA A 52 -3.14 11.22 1.15
N ASN A 53 -3.57 10.48 0.13
CA ASN A 53 -3.17 10.69 -1.26
C ASN A 53 -4.32 11.14 -2.18
N HIS A 54 -5.45 11.56 -1.61
CA HIS A 54 -6.63 11.90 -2.39
C HIS A 54 -6.36 13.09 -3.32
N PRO A 55 -6.70 13.01 -4.63
CA PRO A 55 -6.46 14.09 -5.58
C PRO A 55 -7.07 15.43 -5.16
N ASP A 56 -8.32 15.40 -4.69
CA ASP A 56 -9.03 16.60 -4.21
C ASP A 56 -8.41 17.24 -2.96
N ARG A 57 -7.47 16.54 -2.30
CA ARG A 57 -6.72 17.04 -1.13
C ARG A 57 -5.27 17.38 -1.49
N GLY A 58 -4.97 17.55 -2.79
CA GLY A 58 -3.64 17.85 -3.28
C GLY A 58 -2.75 16.61 -3.50
N GLY A 59 -3.33 15.41 -3.43
CA GLY A 59 -2.63 14.17 -3.76
C GLY A 59 -2.44 13.99 -5.27
N SER A 60 -1.53 13.10 -5.65
CA SER A 60 -1.32 12.77 -7.07
C SER A 60 -2.41 11.82 -7.57
N PRO A 61 -3.12 12.14 -8.68
CA PRO A 61 -4.04 11.21 -9.32
C PRO A 61 -3.38 9.86 -9.64
N TYR A 62 -2.11 9.89 -10.06
CA TYR A 62 -1.36 8.68 -10.37
C TYR A 62 -1.11 7.80 -9.14
N LEU A 63 -0.75 8.41 -7.99
CA LEU A 63 -0.58 7.65 -6.74
C LEU A 63 -1.91 7.08 -6.25
N ALA A 64 -2.99 7.84 -6.33
CA ALA A 64 -4.33 7.36 -6.01
C ALA A 64 -4.73 6.16 -6.88
N SER A 65 -4.46 6.22 -8.19
CA SER A 65 -4.68 5.08 -9.10
C SER A 65 -3.87 3.84 -8.68
N LYS A 66 -2.60 4.00 -8.29
CA LYS A 66 -1.78 2.86 -7.83
C LYS A 66 -2.25 2.27 -6.51
N ILE A 67 -2.75 3.10 -5.59
CA ILE A 67 -3.36 2.63 -4.34
C ILE A 67 -4.63 1.80 -4.61
N ASN A 68 -5.46 2.24 -5.56
CA ASN A 68 -6.65 1.49 -5.98
C ASN A 68 -6.29 0.16 -6.64
N GLU A 69 -5.33 0.17 -7.57
CA GLU A 69 -4.83 -1.03 -8.25
C GLU A 69 -4.28 -2.07 -7.24
N ALA A 70 -3.53 -1.61 -6.24
CA ALA A 70 -3.01 -2.45 -5.17
C ALA A 70 -4.13 -3.12 -4.35
N LYS A 71 -5.16 -2.35 -3.96
CA LYS A 71 -6.32 -2.86 -3.24
C LYS A 71 -7.07 -3.92 -4.07
N ASP A 72 -7.31 -3.65 -5.35
CA ASP A 72 -8.07 -4.57 -6.21
C ASP A 72 -7.31 -5.87 -6.52
N LEU A 73 -5.98 -5.82 -6.62
CA LEU A 73 -5.17 -7.02 -6.76
C LEU A 73 -5.21 -7.89 -5.50
N LEU A 74 -5.07 -7.29 -4.32
CA LEU A 74 -5.05 -8.04 -3.06
C LEU A 74 -6.43 -8.59 -2.68
N ASP A 75 -7.50 -7.84 -2.95
CA ASP A 75 -8.87 -8.30 -2.72
C ASP A 75 -9.21 -9.53 -3.59
N ARG A 76 -8.83 -9.51 -4.88
CA ARG A 76 -9.03 -10.66 -5.78
C ARG A 76 -8.28 -11.91 -5.30
N ASN A 77 -7.07 -11.75 -4.79
CA ASN A 77 -6.24 -12.86 -4.31
C ASN A 77 -6.63 -13.38 -2.92
N THR A 78 -7.31 -12.56 -2.10
CA THR A 78 -7.75 -12.94 -0.74
C THR A 78 -9.18 -13.52 -0.72
N SER A 79 -9.92 -13.36 -1.82
CA SER A 79 -11.30 -13.88 -1.96
C SER A 79 -11.36 -15.30 -2.53
N ARG A 80 -10.21 -15.98 -2.66
CA ARG A 80 -10.09 -17.41 -2.98
C ARG A 80 -9.82 -18.18 -1.70
#